data_AF-A0A7C3YF97-F1
#
_entry.id   AF-A0A7C3YF97-F1
#
_cell.length_a   1.000
_cell.length_b   1.000
_cell.length_c   1.000
_cell.angle_alpha   90.00
_cell.angle_beta   90.00
_cell.angle_gamma   90.00
#
_symmetry.space_group_name_H-M   'P 1'
#
loop_
_entity.id
_entity.type
_entity.pdbx_description
1 polymer ?
#
loop_
_entity_poly.entity_id
_entity_poly.type
_entity_poly.pdbx_seq_one_letter_code
_entity_poly.pdbx_strand_id
1 'polypeptide(L)'
;MPIVDEARPHPYGDTPSPKRFGTVSPLDPELFARIDDFADEVVRGEPSGRYSPLRVARWLDDLAGSAARHLAEAEARIVDRGLPAFRRLAVDVAIQSALGRFFAEKLRAGVAHALYARTGDPGRLREALEAYRSARAAWVEAAERARGVYRDDVTVGGEACLRGHWADRLAAIDADLGDLAAEWERAMGAAGPAGERRGPAAAEGMEGTAAMPPLAALDDAPPRATCSHVPPASFQRGQPVTVELAVRADGEGAGPISVRLRYRRVSQAESYRVVEMERAAGVQDGVEHYRATIPGDYADSPYPLQYFFELREGRGARVRAWLHPGLAADLANQPYFVVRQVRQG
;
A
#
# COMPACT_ATOMS: atom_id res chain seq x y z
N MET A 1 6.03 10.76 -10.83
CA MET A 1 4.59 11.11 -10.89
C MET A 1 4.30 12.27 -9.94
N PRO A 2 3.60 13.30 -10.44
CA PRO A 2 3.12 14.43 -9.66
C PRO A 2 1.95 14.04 -8.75
N ILE A 3 1.77 14.69 -7.61
CA ILE A 3 0.58 14.50 -6.75
C ILE A 3 -0.61 15.26 -7.36
N VAL A 4 -0.39 16.48 -7.83
CA VAL A 4 -1.47 17.43 -8.15
C VAL A 4 -1.78 17.50 -9.65
N ASP A 5 -0.84 18.02 -10.43
CA ASP A 5 -1.04 18.33 -11.86
C ASP A 5 -0.65 17.15 -12.75
N GLU A 6 -1.64 16.48 -13.35
CA GLU A 6 -1.41 15.35 -14.26
C GLU A 6 -0.74 15.72 -15.58
N ALA A 7 -0.72 17.00 -15.96
CA ALA A 7 -0.08 17.47 -17.18
C ALA A 7 1.45 17.53 -17.06
N ARG A 8 2.00 17.39 -15.84
CA ARG A 8 3.45 17.39 -15.64
C ARG A 8 4.12 16.20 -16.34
N PRO A 9 5.32 16.40 -16.92
CA PRO A 9 6.05 15.31 -17.58
C PRO A 9 6.25 14.11 -16.65
N HIS A 10 5.91 12.92 -17.15
CA HIS A 10 6.13 11.67 -16.43
C HIS A 10 6.43 10.52 -17.39
N PRO A 11 7.16 9.48 -16.94
CA PRO A 11 7.62 8.42 -17.84
C PRO A 11 6.61 7.28 -18.03
N TYR A 12 5.58 7.17 -17.19
CA TYR A 12 4.68 6.00 -17.17
C TYR A 12 3.49 6.17 -18.11
N GLY A 13 3.48 5.39 -19.20
CA GLY A 13 2.41 5.41 -20.21
C GLY A 13 1.16 4.65 -19.78
N ASP A 14 1.34 3.59 -18.99
CA ASP A 14 0.36 2.61 -18.53
C ASP A 14 -0.37 2.99 -17.23
N THR A 15 0.04 4.08 -16.57
CA THR A 15 -0.66 4.60 -15.39
C THR A 15 -2.08 5.05 -15.77
N PRO A 16 -3.13 4.59 -15.05
CA PRO A 16 -4.50 5.03 -15.26
C PRO A 16 -4.67 6.55 -15.14
N SER A 17 -5.59 7.11 -15.93
CA SER A 17 -5.98 8.52 -15.80
C SER A 17 -6.82 8.78 -14.53
N PRO A 18 -6.75 9.98 -13.93
CA PRO A 18 -5.79 11.04 -14.25
C PRO A 18 -4.37 10.62 -13.88
N LYS A 19 -3.36 11.00 -14.66
CA LYS A 19 -1.97 10.51 -14.50
C LYS A 19 -1.27 11.21 -13.34
N ARG A 20 -1.62 10.81 -12.13
CA ARG A 20 -1.11 11.36 -10.86
C ARG A 20 -0.56 10.25 -9.99
N PHE A 21 0.18 10.61 -8.96
CA PHE A 21 0.73 9.67 -7.99
C PHE A 21 -0.38 8.85 -7.32
N GLY A 22 -1.56 9.47 -7.13
CA GLY A 22 -2.76 8.82 -6.59
C GLY A 22 -3.23 7.58 -7.34
N THR A 23 -3.03 7.54 -8.67
CA THR A 23 -3.55 6.51 -9.57
C THR A 23 -2.51 5.47 -9.98
N VAL A 24 -1.24 5.65 -9.57
CA VAL A 24 -0.16 4.70 -9.85
C VAL A 24 -0.52 3.34 -9.29
N SER A 25 -0.54 2.33 -10.17
CA SER A 25 -0.77 0.95 -9.75
C SER A 25 0.44 0.44 -8.98
N PRO A 26 0.25 -0.23 -7.83
CA PRO A 26 1.32 -1.04 -7.26
C PRO A 26 1.66 -2.20 -8.19
N LEU A 27 2.83 -2.79 -7.99
CA LEU A 27 3.28 -3.95 -8.76
C LEU A 27 2.35 -5.17 -8.57
N ASP A 28 1.82 -5.35 -7.35
CA ASP A 28 0.81 -6.35 -7.04
C ASP A 28 -0.48 -5.65 -6.56
N PRO A 29 -1.43 -5.36 -7.48
CA PRO A 29 -2.70 -4.68 -7.15
C PRO A 29 -3.68 -5.56 -6.37
N GLU A 30 -3.39 -6.85 -6.20
CA GLU A 30 -4.22 -7.77 -5.44
C GLU A 30 -3.88 -7.71 -3.95
N LEU A 31 -2.62 -7.42 -3.62
CA LEU A 31 -2.16 -7.27 -2.25
C LEU A 31 -2.11 -5.82 -1.77
N PHE A 32 -1.84 -4.86 -2.67
CA PHE A 32 -1.63 -3.46 -2.32
C PHE A 32 -2.72 -2.57 -2.94
N ALA A 33 -3.22 -1.60 -2.17
CA ALA A 33 -4.15 -0.61 -2.68
C ALA A 33 -3.42 0.55 -3.35
N ARG A 34 -4.01 1.10 -4.42
CA ARG A 34 -3.65 2.44 -4.89
C ARG A 34 -4.07 3.48 -3.84
N ILE A 35 -3.47 4.66 -3.91
CA ILE A 35 -3.82 5.78 -3.03
C ILE A 35 -5.28 6.18 -3.21
N ASP A 36 -5.73 6.32 -4.46
CA ASP A 36 -7.12 6.70 -4.74
C ASP A 36 -8.10 5.61 -4.31
N ASP A 37 -7.79 4.33 -4.51
CA ASP A 37 -8.64 3.23 -4.05
C ASP A 37 -8.74 3.22 -2.52
N PHE A 38 -7.63 3.43 -1.80
CA PHE A 38 -7.64 3.50 -0.35
C PHE A 38 -8.43 4.71 0.18
N ALA A 39 -8.28 5.88 -0.41
CA ALA A 39 -9.04 7.06 -0.01
C ALA A 39 -10.55 6.88 -0.24
N ASP A 40 -10.91 6.21 -1.33
CA ASP A 40 -12.27 5.75 -1.64
C ASP A 40 -12.81 4.78 -0.57
N GLU A 41 -12.03 3.77 -0.20
CA GLU A 41 -12.38 2.78 0.83
C GLU A 41 -12.59 3.45 2.20
N VAL A 42 -11.76 4.43 2.54
CA VAL A 42 -11.89 5.23 3.78
C VAL A 42 -13.19 6.02 3.80
N VAL A 43 -13.51 6.74 2.72
CA VAL A 43 -14.74 7.56 2.66
C VAL A 43 -16.00 6.70 2.67
N ARG A 44 -15.96 5.53 2.03
CA ARG A 44 -17.11 4.60 2.01
C ARG A 44 -17.24 3.76 3.28
N GLY A 45 -16.18 3.65 4.09
CA GLY A 45 -16.13 2.73 5.22
C GLY A 45 -16.08 1.26 4.79
N GLU A 46 -15.47 0.98 3.63
CA GLU A 46 -15.47 -0.33 2.99
C GLU A 46 -14.05 -0.82 2.71
N PRO A 47 -13.27 -1.24 3.72
CA PRO A 47 -11.90 -1.68 3.51
C PRO A 47 -11.82 -2.96 2.66
N SER A 48 -10.87 -3.02 1.75
CA SER A 48 -10.60 -4.20 0.91
C SER A 48 -9.73 -5.27 1.60
N GLY A 49 -9.03 -4.90 2.67
CA GLY A 49 -8.04 -5.74 3.34
C GLY A 49 -6.67 -5.74 2.68
N ARG A 50 -6.52 -5.12 1.51
CA ARG A 50 -5.22 -4.85 0.88
C ARG A 50 -4.36 -3.95 1.77
N TYR A 51 -3.05 -4.05 1.61
CA TYR A 51 -2.10 -3.17 2.28
C TYR A 51 -2.27 -1.74 1.77
N SER A 52 -2.63 -0.84 2.69
CA SER A 52 -2.82 0.57 2.37
C SER A 52 -1.47 1.27 2.10
N PRO A 53 -1.48 2.38 1.35
CA PRO A 53 -0.30 3.25 1.21
C PRO A 53 0.25 3.74 2.56
N LEU A 54 -0.62 3.93 3.56
CA LEU A 54 -0.20 4.34 4.90
C LEU A 54 0.51 3.23 5.66
N ARG A 55 0.09 1.96 5.46
CA ARG A 55 0.80 0.80 5.98
C ARG A 55 2.18 0.66 5.37
N VAL A 56 2.28 0.82 4.05
CA VAL A 56 3.56 0.81 3.33
C VAL A 56 4.47 1.94 3.81
N ALA A 57 3.91 3.15 4.00
CA ALA A 57 4.67 4.28 4.56
C ALA A 57 5.25 3.96 5.94
N ARG A 58 4.49 3.27 6.81
CA ARG A 58 4.97 2.82 8.12
C ARG A 58 6.13 1.82 8.00
N TRP A 59 6.00 0.82 7.12
CA TRP A 59 7.09 -0.14 6.87
C TRP A 59 8.37 0.55 6.38
N LEU A 60 8.23 1.53 5.48
CA LEU A 60 9.38 2.29 4.97
C LEU A 60 10.05 3.11 6.07
N ASP A 61 9.29 3.73 6.97
CA ASP A 61 9.85 4.43 8.12
C ASP A 61 10.57 3.48 9.08
N ASP A 62 9.96 2.34 9.42
CA ASP A 62 10.55 1.35 10.31
C ASP A 62 11.86 0.80 9.73
N LEU A 63 11.88 0.49 8.43
CA LEU A 63 13.08 0.04 7.71
C LEU A 63 14.16 1.13 7.67
N ALA A 64 13.79 2.36 7.32
CA ALA A 64 14.73 3.49 7.27
C ALA A 64 15.30 3.83 8.65
N GLY A 65 14.47 3.80 9.70
CA GLY A 65 14.88 4.02 11.07
C GLY A 65 15.81 2.92 11.59
N SER A 66 15.47 1.65 11.31
CA SER A 66 16.32 0.51 11.66
C SER A 66 17.67 0.56 10.95
N ALA A 67 17.69 0.87 9.65
CA ALA A 67 18.89 1.01 8.85
C ALA A 67 19.80 2.15 9.37
N ALA A 68 19.23 3.33 9.63
CA ALA A 68 19.96 4.46 10.18
C ALA A 68 20.56 4.15 11.57
N ARG A 69 19.81 3.48 12.44
CA ARG A 69 20.30 3.06 13.77
C ARG A 69 21.48 2.09 13.65
N HIS A 70 21.34 1.02 12.85
CA HIS A 70 22.42 0.05 12.68
C HIS A 70 23.65 0.64 11.98
N LEU A 71 23.46 1.60 11.08
CA LEU A 71 24.57 2.35 10.48
C LEU A 71 25.33 3.13 11.56
N ALA A 72 24.64 3.88 12.42
CA ALA A 72 25.26 4.63 13.50
C ALA A 72 26.03 3.71 14.47
N GLU A 73 25.47 2.53 14.79
CA GLU A 73 26.17 1.52 15.60
C GLU A 73 27.42 0.99 14.91
N ALA A 74 27.36 0.70 13.61
CA ALA A 74 28.50 0.21 12.84
C ALA A 74 29.61 1.27 12.74
N GLU A 75 29.24 2.54 12.53
CA GLU A 75 30.15 3.68 12.53
C GLU A 75 30.85 3.87 13.89
N ALA A 76 30.17 3.59 15.00
CA ALA A 76 30.74 3.68 16.34
C ALA A 76 31.70 2.52 16.67
N ARG A 77 31.54 1.36 16.03
CA ARG A 77 32.31 0.15 16.32
C ARG A 77 33.49 -0.10 15.39
N ILE A 78 33.45 0.43 14.16
CA ILE A 78 34.50 0.18 13.18
C ILE A 78 35.79 0.92 13.53
N VAL A 79 36.93 0.24 13.38
CA VAL A 79 38.27 0.79 13.68
C VAL A 79 38.67 1.87 12.68
N ASP A 80 38.40 1.66 11.39
CA ASP A 80 38.71 2.61 10.32
C ASP A 80 37.50 2.85 9.42
N ARG A 81 36.89 4.04 9.53
CA ARG A 81 35.77 4.48 8.68
C ARG A 81 36.18 4.76 7.24
N GLY A 82 37.47 4.93 6.97
CA GLY A 82 38.04 5.17 5.64
C GLY A 82 38.09 3.92 4.75
N LEU A 83 37.91 2.73 5.34
CA LEU A 83 37.92 1.47 4.60
C LEU A 83 36.94 1.52 3.41
N PRO A 84 37.40 1.27 2.17
CA PRO A 84 36.57 1.48 0.98
C PRO A 84 35.24 0.72 1.00
N ALA A 85 35.22 -0.49 1.55
CA ALA A 85 34.01 -1.29 1.67
C ALA A 85 33.00 -0.67 2.66
N PHE A 86 33.47 -0.21 3.82
CA PHE A 86 32.62 0.43 4.81
C PHE A 86 32.09 1.78 4.32
N ARG A 87 32.96 2.59 3.70
CA ARG A 87 32.55 3.88 3.14
C ARG A 87 31.41 3.75 2.12
N ARG A 88 31.48 2.75 1.23
CA ARG A 88 30.40 2.47 0.27
C ARG A 88 29.11 2.05 0.98
N LEU A 89 29.21 1.05 1.87
CA LEU A 89 28.07 0.59 2.66
C LEU A 89 27.39 1.74 3.42
N ALA A 90 28.17 2.58 4.09
CA ALA A 90 27.66 3.69 4.88
C ALA A 90 26.89 4.71 4.02
N VAL A 91 27.44 5.08 2.87
CA VAL A 91 26.77 5.99 1.94
C VAL A 91 25.50 5.37 1.38
N ASP A 92 25.55 4.10 0.95
CA ASP A 92 24.40 3.41 0.36
C ASP A 92 23.25 3.28 1.36
N VAL A 93 23.55 2.88 2.61
CA VAL A 93 22.55 2.76 3.67
C VAL A 93 21.98 4.12 4.04
N ALA A 94 22.79 5.18 4.08
CA ALA A 94 22.30 6.53 4.33
C ALA A 94 21.35 7.02 3.22
N ILE A 95 21.71 6.81 1.94
CA ILE A 95 20.86 7.14 0.79
C ILE A 95 19.57 6.33 0.83
N GLN A 96 19.64 5.02 1.05
CA GLN A 96 18.45 4.15 1.13
C GLN A 96 17.51 4.55 2.28
N SER A 97 18.06 4.92 3.44
CA SER A 97 17.27 5.40 4.58
C SER A 97 16.54 6.72 4.24
N ALA A 98 17.22 7.65 3.58
CA ALA A 98 16.62 8.89 3.12
C ALA A 98 15.54 8.66 2.04
N LEU A 99 15.76 7.72 1.11
CA LEU A 99 14.76 7.31 0.11
C LEU A 99 13.52 6.66 0.77
N GLY A 100 13.71 5.81 1.78
CA GLY A 100 12.62 5.22 2.55
C GLY A 100 11.72 6.29 3.16
N ARG A 101 12.31 7.28 3.85
CA ARG A 101 11.59 8.43 4.41
C ARG A 101 10.90 9.28 3.33
N PHE A 102 11.56 9.53 2.20
CA PHE A 102 10.95 10.26 1.08
C PHE A 102 9.66 9.59 0.61
N PHE A 103 9.70 8.28 0.35
CA PHE A 103 8.53 7.57 -0.16
C PHE A 103 7.45 7.40 0.92
N ALA A 104 7.82 7.20 2.20
CA ALA A 104 6.86 7.17 3.29
C ALA A 104 6.05 8.48 3.37
N GLU A 105 6.75 9.62 3.37
CA GLU A 105 6.12 10.94 3.41
C GLU A 105 5.36 11.27 2.12
N LYS A 106 5.86 10.86 0.96
CA LYS A 106 5.15 11.07 -0.31
C LYS A 106 3.86 10.25 -0.40
N LEU A 107 3.83 9.03 0.14
CA LEU A 107 2.61 8.21 0.25
C LEU A 107 1.59 8.88 1.18
N ARG A 108 2.03 9.40 2.34
CA ARG A 108 1.17 10.19 3.25
C ARG A 108 0.60 11.43 2.57
N ALA A 109 1.44 12.18 1.86
CA ALA A 109 1.02 13.36 1.11
C ALA A 109 -0.03 13.02 0.06
N GLY A 110 0.18 11.94 -0.70
CA GLY A 110 -0.77 11.48 -1.70
C GLY A 110 -2.10 11.05 -1.10
N VAL A 111 -2.11 10.29 0.00
CA VAL A 111 -3.35 9.89 0.70
C VAL A 111 -4.10 11.11 1.23
N ALA A 112 -3.39 12.04 1.86
CA ALA A 112 -3.98 13.26 2.39
C ALA A 112 -4.60 14.11 1.27
N HIS A 113 -3.91 14.29 0.15
CA HIS A 113 -4.44 14.99 -1.03
C HIS A 113 -5.66 14.27 -1.63
N ALA A 114 -5.60 12.94 -1.77
CA ALA A 114 -6.70 12.13 -2.26
C ALA A 114 -7.96 12.22 -1.37
N LEU A 115 -7.79 12.28 -0.05
CA LEU A 115 -8.88 12.49 0.90
C LEU A 115 -9.43 13.91 0.83
N TYR A 116 -8.57 14.93 0.71
CA TYR A 116 -9.01 16.31 0.48
C TYR A 116 -9.88 16.40 -0.78
N ALA A 117 -9.45 15.82 -1.90
CA ALA A 117 -10.19 15.84 -3.15
C ALA A 117 -11.60 15.21 -3.04
N ARG A 118 -11.79 14.25 -2.12
CA ARG A 118 -13.08 13.56 -1.88
C ARG A 118 -13.98 14.23 -0.85
N THR A 119 -13.38 14.87 0.15
CA THR A 119 -14.09 15.37 1.33
C THR A 119 -14.19 16.89 1.39
N GLY A 120 -13.32 17.59 0.66
CA GLY A 120 -13.15 19.03 0.75
C GLY A 120 -12.53 19.52 2.07
N ASP A 121 -12.07 18.63 2.95
CA ASP A 121 -11.51 18.98 4.27
C ASP A 121 -10.14 19.67 4.14
N PRO A 122 -10.03 20.99 4.37
CA PRO A 122 -8.76 21.71 4.25
C PRO A 122 -7.69 21.16 5.20
N GLY A 123 -8.07 20.54 6.33
CA GLY A 123 -7.13 19.88 7.23
C GLY A 123 -6.28 18.83 6.51
N ARG A 124 -6.87 18.09 5.56
CA ARG A 124 -6.18 17.09 4.73
C ARG A 124 -5.23 17.70 3.73
N LEU A 125 -5.59 18.85 3.14
CA LEU A 125 -4.70 19.55 2.23
C LEU A 125 -3.46 20.09 2.97
N ARG A 126 -3.63 20.59 4.21
CA ARG A 126 -2.53 20.98 5.07
C ARG A 126 -1.62 19.81 5.41
N GLU A 127 -2.19 18.67 5.84
CA GLU A 127 -1.44 17.43 6.10
C GLU A 127 -0.64 16.99 4.87
N ALA A 128 -1.24 17.08 3.67
CA ALA A 128 -0.56 16.76 2.41
C ALA A 128 0.67 17.64 2.17
N LEU A 129 0.55 18.94 2.41
CA LEU A 129 1.62 19.91 2.22
C LEU A 129 2.76 19.70 3.23
N GLU A 130 2.44 19.44 4.49
CA GLU A 130 3.43 19.16 5.55
C GLU A 130 4.20 17.86 5.26
N ALA A 131 3.49 16.78 4.89
CA ALA A 131 4.10 15.52 4.50
C ALA A 131 4.99 15.71 3.25
N TYR A 132 4.53 16.44 2.23
CA TYR A 132 5.32 16.58 1.01
C TYR A 132 6.58 17.44 1.21
N ARG A 133 6.54 18.46 2.09
CA ARG A 133 7.73 19.19 2.53
C ARG A 133 8.74 18.25 3.23
N SER A 134 8.26 17.35 4.07
CA SER A 134 9.10 16.36 4.75
C SER A 134 9.72 15.37 3.76
N ALA A 135 8.96 14.91 2.76
CA ALA A 135 9.49 14.10 1.68
C ALA A 135 10.62 14.86 0.94
N ARG A 136 10.37 16.09 0.49
CA ARG A 136 11.38 16.92 -0.18
C ARG A 136 12.67 17.04 0.65
N ALA A 137 12.55 17.27 1.96
CA ALA A 137 13.72 17.34 2.84
C ALA A 137 14.52 16.02 2.86
N ALA A 138 13.85 14.88 2.91
CA ALA A 138 14.50 13.56 2.82
C ALA A 138 15.18 13.34 1.45
N TRP A 139 14.59 13.83 0.35
CA TRP A 139 15.22 13.75 -0.97
C TRP A 139 16.48 14.62 -1.07
N VAL A 140 16.46 15.82 -0.48
CA VAL A 140 17.65 16.68 -0.37
C VAL A 140 18.75 15.96 0.40
N GLU A 141 18.42 15.31 1.51
CA GLU A 141 19.40 14.50 2.26
C GLU A 141 20.02 13.41 1.38
N ALA A 142 19.21 12.64 0.64
CA ALA A 142 19.71 11.62 -0.28
C ALA A 142 20.67 12.21 -1.32
N ALA A 143 20.30 13.35 -1.93
CA ALA A 143 21.13 14.03 -2.92
C ALA A 143 22.47 14.54 -2.34
N GLU A 144 22.47 15.08 -1.12
CA GLU A 144 23.70 15.52 -0.46
C GLU A 144 24.59 14.34 -0.05
N ARG A 145 24.01 13.21 0.37
CA ARG A 145 24.79 11.98 0.67
C ARG A 145 25.45 11.39 -0.58
N ALA A 146 24.81 11.52 -1.73
CA ALA A 146 25.33 11.03 -3.00
C ALA A 146 26.41 11.95 -3.60
N ARG A 147 26.37 13.26 -3.31
CA ARG A 147 27.26 14.29 -3.87
C ARG A 147 28.73 13.94 -3.66
N GLY A 148 29.49 13.92 -4.76
CA GLY A 148 30.92 13.63 -4.73
C GLY A 148 31.29 12.18 -4.42
N VAL A 149 30.30 11.29 -4.21
CA VAL A 149 30.50 9.84 -4.05
C VAL A 149 30.02 9.10 -5.29
N TYR A 150 28.81 9.40 -5.74
CA TYR A 150 28.23 8.89 -6.97
C TYR A 150 28.59 9.80 -8.15
N ARG A 151 28.56 9.22 -9.36
CA ARG A 151 28.68 9.99 -10.61
C ARG A 151 27.45 10.89 -10.76
N ASP A 152 27.63 12.03 -11.43
CA ASP A 152 26.53 12.93 -11.78
C ASP A 152 25.50 12.27 -12.72
N ASP A 153 25.92 11.22 -13.43
CA ASP A 153 25.03 10.40 -14.24
C ASP A 153 25.15 8.93 -13.85
N VAL A 154 24.24 8.48 -12.98
CA VAL A 154 24.08 7.06 -12.65
C VAL A 154 23.14 6.44 -13.68
N THR A 155 23.70 5.85 -14.73
CA THR A 155 22.92 5.29 -15.85
C THR A 155 22.49 3.85 -15.59
N VAL A 156 21.16 3.61 -15.53
CA VAL A 156 20.56 2.26 -15.55
C VAL A 156 19.72 2.00 -16.81
N GLY A 157 19.42 3.04 -17.61
CA GLY A 157 18.71 2.96 -18.88
C GLY A 157 18.92 4.21 -19.75
N GLY A 158 18.34 4.22 -20.96
CA GLY A 158 18.54 5.31 -21.93
C GLY A 158 17.67 6.54 -21.65
N GLU A 159 16.49 6.32 -21.08
CA GLU A 159 15.48 7.32 -20.78
C GLU A 159 15.91 8.26 -19.65
N ALA A 160 15.46 9.52 -19.71
CA ALA A 160 15.81 10.52 -18.70
C ALA A 160 15.36 10.17 -17.27
N CYS A 161 14.36 9.29 -17.10
CA CYS A 161 13.92 8.79 -15.79
C CYS A 161 14.79 7.65 -15.24
N LEU A 162 15.59 6.99 -16.07
CA LEU A 162 16.44 5.84 -15.73
C LEU A 162 17.93 6.21 -15.63
N ARG A 163 18.24 7.49 -15.49
CA ARG A 163 19.62 7.99 -15.33
C ARG A 163 19.68 9.35 -14.64
N GLY A 164 20.89 9.86 -14.41
CA GLY A 164 21.16 11.14 -13.73
C GLY A 164 21.55 10.99 -12.26
N HIS A 165 21.49 12.10 -11.52
CA HIS A 165 21.75 12.20 -10.09
C HIS A 165 20.46 12.46 -9.30
N TRP A 166 20.42 12.13 -8.01
CA TRP A 166 19.28 12.46 -7.14
C TRP A 166 18.92 13.95 -7.17
N ALA A 167 19.94 14.82 -7.23
CA ALA A 167 19.75 16.27 -7.30
C ALA A 167 18.91 16.72 -8.51
N ASP A 168 18.97 15.99 -9.63
CA ASP A 168 18.27 16.36 -10.88
C ASP A 168 16.75 16.27 -10.74
N ARG A 169 16.25 15.56 -9.73
CA ARG A 169 14.80 15.43 -9.47
C ARG A 169 14.24 16.55 -8.60
N LEU A 170 15.08 17.36 -7.95
CA LEU A 170 14.65 18.39 -7.02
C LEU A 170 13.75 19.43 -7.70
N ALA A 171 14.10 19.89 -8.90
CA ALA A 171 13.27 20.87 -9.61
C ALA A 171 11.85 20.37 -9.89
N ALA A 172 11.70 19.08 -10.24
CA ALA A 172 10.38 18.48 -10.47
C ALA A 172 9.59 18.30 -9.18
N ILE A 173 10.25 17.92 -8.08
CA ILE A 173 9.64 17.82 -6.75
C ILE A 173 9.17 19.21 -6.28
N ASP A 174 10.01 20.23 -6.45
CA ASP A 174 9.72 21.61 -6.05
C ASP A 174 8.53 22.19 -6.81
N ALA A 175 8.43 21.88 -8.10
CA ALA A 175 7.33 22.34 -8.92
C ALA A 175 5.99 21.67 -8.51
N ASP A 176 5.98 20.35 -8.29
CA ASP A 176 4.78 19.63 -7.81
C ASP A 176 4.37 20.06 -6.39
N LEU A 177 5.34 20.33 -5.50
CA LEU A 177 5.08 20.94 -4.19
C LEU A 177 4.50 22.35 -4.31
N GLY A 178 4.96 23.12 -5.31
CA GLY A 178 4.42 24.44 -5.66
C GLY A 178 2.96 24.40 -6.06
N ASP A 179 2.54 23.39 -6.84
CA ASP A 179 1.13 23.23 -7.22
C ASP A 179 0.25 22.93 -6.01
N LEU A 180 0.72 22.06 -5.11
CA LEU A 180 0.02 21.72 -3.87
C LEU A 180 -0.11 22.95 -2.95
N ALA A 181 0.94 23.78 -2.86
CA ALA A 181 0.90 25.04 -2.12
C ALA A 181 -0.07 26.04 -2.76
N ALA A 182 -0.09 26.16 -4.09
CA ALA A 182 -1.03 27.04 -4.79
C ALA A 182 -2.49 26.56 -4.65
N GLU A 183 -2.73 25.25 -4.57
CA GLU A 183 -4.03 24.69 -4.22
C GLU A 183 -4.45 25.06 -2.79
N TRP A 184 -3.52 24.96 -1.82
CA TRP A 184 -3.75 25.39 -0.44
C TRP A 184 -4.11 26.87 -0.33
N GLU A 185 -3.35 27.76 -0.96
CA GLU A 185 -3.64 29.21 -0.93
C GLU A 185 -4.99 29.54 -1.56
N ARG A 186 -5.38 28.85 -2.64
CA ARG A 186 -6.72 29.00 -3.24
C ARG A 186 -7.82 28.53 -2.30
N ALA A 187 -7.64 27.39 -1.64
CA ALA A 187 -8.61 26.85 -0.68
C ALA A 187 -8.79 27.79 0.52
N MET A 188 -7.71 28.37 1.03
CA MET A 188 -7.73 29.32 2.14
C MET A 188 -8.26 30.71 1.73
N GLY A 189 -7.94 31.17 0.52
CA GLY A 189 -8.44 32.45 -0.01
C GLY A 189 -9.92 32.43 -0.39
N ALA A 190 -10.44 31.29 -0.82
CA ALA A 190 -11.87 31.08 -1.05
C ALA A 190 -12.69 31.01 0.25
N ALA A 191 -12.05 30.73 1.38
CA ALA A 191 -12.64 30.80 2.71
C ALA A 191 -12.69 32.26 3.21
N GLY A 192 -13.51 33.10 2.57
CA GLY A 192 -13.88 34.43 3.07
C GLY A 192 -14.59 34.36 4.44
N PRO A 193 -14.90 35.52 5.08
CA PRO A 193 -15.51 35.53 6.41
C PRO A 193 -16.79 34.69 6.41
N ALA A 194 -16.92 33.78 7.38
CA ALA A 194 -17.91 32.72 7.47
C ALA A 194 -19.33 33.14 7.05
N GLY A 195 -19.65 32.93 5.79
CA GLY A 195 -20.95 33.20 5.19
C GLY A 195 -20.88 32.77 3.73
N GLU A 196 -21.83 31.95 3.29
CA GLU A 196 -21.98 31.50 1.91
C GLU A 196 -21.00 30.40 1.44
N ARG A 197 -21.17 29.20 2.04
CA ARG A 197 -20.78 27.97 1.34
C ARG A 197 -21.64 27.82 0.08
N ARG A 198 -21.02 27.97 -1.10
CA ARG A 198 -21.56 27.49 -2.37
C ARG A 198 -20.55 26.50 -2.98
N GLY A 199 -20.78 25.22 -2.75
CA GLY A 199 -20.20 24.11 -3.51
C GLY A 199 -21.30 23.42 -4.32
N PRO A 200 -21.01 22.87 -5.52
CA PRO A 200 -22.03 22.33 -6.41
C PRO A 200 -22.60 21.00 -5.87
N ALA A 201 -23.85 20.75 -6.23
CA ALA A 201 -24.69 19.62 -5.88
C ALA A 201 -23.99 18.24 -5.89
N ALA A 202 -23.67 17.73 -4.70
CA ALA A 202 -23.58 16.30 -4.36
C ALA A 202 -23.51 16.16 -2.83
N ALA A 203 -24.54 16.62 -2.11
CA ALA A 203 -24.63 16.47 -0.66
C ALA A 203 -26.07 16.27 -0.22
N GLU A 204 -26.72 15.22 -0.74
CA GLU A 204 -27.90 14.65 -0.09
C GLU A 204 -27.43 13.37 0.61
N GLY A 205 -27.30 13.43 1.94
CA GLY A 205 -27.12 12.22 2.77
C GLY A 205 -26.06 12.22 3.87
N MET A 206 -25.42 13.34 4.24
CA MET A 206 -24.39 13.33 5.29
C MET A 206 -24.90 13.88 6.63
N GLU A 207 -25.63 13.04 7.37
CA GLU A 207 -25.87 13.23 8.80
C GLU A 207 -24.54 13.04 9.57
N GLY A 208 -24.09 14.09 10.26
CA GLY A 208 -23.07 14.03 11.32
C GLY A 208 -21.61 14.01 10.85
N THR A 209 -21.03 15.17 10.54
CA THR A 209 -19.58 15.29 10.33
C THR A 209 -18.82 15.19 11.65
N ALA A 210 -18.62 13.96 12.13
CA ALA A 210 -17.49 13.69 13.00
C ALA A 210 -16.21 14.05 12.23
N ALA A 211 -15.26 14.72 12.89
CA ALA A 211 -13.97 15.00 12.27
C ALA A 211 -13.31 13.69 11.83
N MET A 212 -12.83 13.61 10.59
CA MET A 212 -12.10 12.46 10.10
C MET A 212 -10.88 12.19 11.00
N PRO A 213 -10.59 10.93 11.37
CA PRO A 213 -9.50 10.62 12.28
C PRO A 213 -8.13 10.91 11.62
N PRO A 214 -7.07 11.20 12.39
CA PRO A 214 -5.74 11.47 11.84
C PRO A 214 -5.27 10.36 10.88
N LEU A 215 -4.45 10.68 9.86
CA LEU A 215 -3.99 9.68 8.87
C LEU A 215 -3.45 8.40 9.53
N ALA A 216 -2.68 8.56 10.60
CA ALA A 216 -2.09 7.43 11.34
C ALA A 216 -3.13 6.42 11.87
N ALA A 217 -4.37 6.85 12.09
CA ALA A 217 -5.48 6.04 12.57
C ALA A 217 -6.40 5.51 11.44
N LEU A 218 -6.13 5.84 10.17
CA LEU A 218 -6.92 5.34 9.04
C LEU A 218 -6.50 3.94 8.58
N ASP A 219 -5.31 3.48 8.97
CA ASP A 219 -4.85 2.12 8.72
C ASP A 219 -4.94 1.30 10.01
N ASP A 220 -6.15 0.82 10.32
CA ASP A 220 -6.40 -0.03 11.47
C ASP A 220 -5.65 -1.36 11.34
N ALA A 221 -5.03 -1.79 12.45
CA ALA A 221 -4.43 -3.11 12.52
C ALA A 221 -5.51 -4.18 12.26
N PRO A 222 -5.16 -5.28 11.57
CA PRO A 222 -6.10 -6.38 11.38
C PRO A 222 -6.56 -6.90 12.76
N PRO A 223 -7.80 -7.39 12.88
CA PRO A 223 -8.27 -7.97 14.12
C PRO A 223 -7.39 -9.15 14.52
N ARG A 224 -7.31 -9.42 15.82
CA ARG A 224 -6.66 -10.63 16.31
C ARG A 224 -7.56 -11.80 15.92
N ALA A 225 -7.23 -12.47 14.82
CA ALA A 225 -7.89 -13.66 14.37
C ALA A 225 -6.83 -14.70 14.00
N THR A 226 -6.98 -15.90 14.55
CA THR A 226 -6.13 -17.02 14.20
C THR A 226 -6.76 -17.77 13.04
N CYS A 227 -6.06 -17.84 11.91
CA CYS A 227 -6.48 -18.57 10.72
C CYS A 227 -5.64 -19.85 10.58
N SER A 228 -6.30 -21.00 10.43
CA SER A 228 -5.66 -22.29 10.18
C SER A 228 -6.12 -22.84 8.84
N HIS A 229 -5.16 -23.16 7.99
CA HIS A 229 -5.38 -23.70 6.65
C HIS A 229 -4.31 -24.73 6.33
N VAL A 230 -4.74 -25.88 5.79
CA VAL A 230 -3.85 -26.88 5.19
C VAL A 230 -4.11 -26.87 3.68
N PRO A 231 -3.16 -26.37 2.86
CA PRO A 231 -3.31 -26.40 1.42
C PRO A 231 -3.49 -27.83 0.91
N PRO A 232 -4.34 -28.06 -0.10
CA PRO A 232 -4.35 -29.34 -0.81
C PRO A 232 -2.93 -29.70 -1.25
N ALA A 233 -2.50 -30.94 -0.99
CA ALA A 233 -1.13 -31.36 -1.32
C ALA A 233 -0.84 -31.27 -2.83
N SER A 234 -1.86 -31.51 -3.65
CA SER A 234 -1.83 -31.36 -5.10
C SER A 234 -3.25 -31.26 -5.66
N PHE A 235 -3.37 -30.96 -6.96
CA PHE A 235 -4.63 -31.08 -7.69
C PHE A 235 -4.50 -31.97 -8.93
N GLN A 236 -5.62 -32.51 -9.40
CA GLN A 236 -5.72 -33.20 -10.68
C GLN A 236 -6.41 -32.28 -11.69
N ARG A 237 -5.86 -32.19 -12.91
CA ARG A 237 -6.45 -31.38 -13.98
C ARG A 237 -7.87 -31.85 -14.29
N GLY A 238 -8.78 -30.90 -14.50
CA GLY A 238 -10.20 -31.19 -14.74
C GLY A 238 -11.02 -31.54 -13.50
N GLN A 239 -10.37 -31.76 -12.35
CA GLN A 239 -11.07 -32.09 -11.09
C GLN A 239 -11.23 -30.84 -10.21
N PRO A 240 -12.37 -30.69 -9.52
CA PRO A 240 -12.59 -29.58 -8.61
C PRO A 240 -11.59 -29.61 -7.43
N VAL A 241 -11.15 -28.44 -6.99
CA VAL A 241 -10.24 -28.30 -5.84
C VAL A 241 -10.99 -27.67 -4.67
N THR A 242 -11.23 -28.44 -3.62
CA THR A 242 -11.80 -27.94 -2.36
C THR A 242 -10.73 -27.20 -1.56
N VAL A 243 -11.08 -26.01 -1.06
CA VAL A 243 -10.25 -25.20 -0.16
C VAL A 243 -11.06 -24.91 1.10
N GLU A 244 -10.45 -25.14 2.25
CA GLU A 244 -11.09 -24.99 3.58
C GLU A 244 -10.30 -24.04 4.45
N LEU A 245 -10.96 -23.20 5.23
CA LEU A 245 -10.33 -22.30 6.18
C LEU A 245 -11.01 -22.41 7.54
N ALA A 246 -10.23 -22.58 8.59
CA ALA A 246 -10.69 -22.47 9.97
C ALA A 246 -10.28 -21.11 10.53
N VAL A 247 -11.23 -20.35 11.07
CA VAL A 247 -11.00 -19.01 11.62
C VAL A 247 -11.48 -18.96 13.06
N ARG A 248 -10.61 -18.52 13.96
CA ARG A 248 -10.94 -18.23 15.35
C ARG A 248 -10.75 -16.75 15.59
N ALA A 249 -11.85 -16.02 15.81
CA ALA A 249 -11.78 -14.63 16.20
C ALA A 249 -11.35 -14.52 17.68
N ASP A 250 -10.33 -13.73 17.98
CA ASP A 250 -9.88 -13.49 19.35
C ASP A 250 -10.44 -12.15 19.84
N GLY A 251 -11.32 -12.21 20.84
CA GLY A 251 -11.83 -11.03 21.56
C GLY A 251 -13.33 -11.09 21.88
N GLU A 252 -13.71 -10.54 23.03
CA GLU A 252 -15.13 -10.31 23.35
C GLU A 252 -15.72 -9.28 22.36
N GLY A 253 -16.84 -9.64 21.71
CA GLY A 253 -17.53 -8.75 20.77
C GLY A 253 -17.01 -8.79 19.32
N ALA A 254 -16.28 -9.83 18.92
CA ALA A 254 -15.93 -10.06 17.52
C ALA A 254 -17.18 -10.09 16.62
N GLY A 255 -17.11 -9.40 15.48
CA GLY A 255 -18.20 -9.36 14.52
C GLY A 255 -18.30 -10.65 13.69
N PRO A 256 -19.39 -10.88 12.95
CA PRO A 256 -19.45 -11.98 12.01
C PRO A 256 -18.36 -11.84 10.96
N ILE A 257 -17.69 -12.95 10.62
CA ILE A 257 -16.66 -13.00 9.60
C ILE A 257 -17.24 -13.56 8.28
N SER A 258 -16.94 -12.89 7.18
CA SER A 258 -17.12 -13.41 5.83
C SER A 258 -15.75 -13.63 5.19
N VAL A 259 -15.65 -14.65 4.32
CA VAL A 259 -14.37 -15.05 3.72
C VAL A 259 -14.55 -15.22 2.22
N ARG A 260 -13.65 -14.61 1.46
CA ARG A 260 -13.53 -14.79 0.02
C ARG A 260 -12.23 -15.52 -0.28
N LEU A 261 -12.31 -16.50 -1.17
CA LEU A 261 -11.15 -17.12 -1.79
C LEU A 261 -10.82 -16.36 -3.07
N ARG A 262 -9.64 -15.76 -3.12
CA ARG A 262 -9.07 -15.17 -4.34
C ARG A 262 -8.10 -16.17 -4.94
N TYR A 263 -8.34 -16.59 -6.18
CA TYR A 263 -7.53 -17.62 -6.83
C TYR A 263 -7.25 -17.30 -8.30
N ARG A 264 -6.09 -17.74 -8.78
CA ARG A 264 -5.74 -17.76 -10.19
C ARG A 264 -4.84 -18.95 -10.52
N ARG A 265 -4.70 -19.27 -11.79
CA ARG A 265 -3.55 -20.05 -12.28
C ARG A 265 -2.29 -19.20 -12.14
N VAL A 266 -1.13 -19.81 -11.93
CA VAL A 266 0.16 -19.11 -11.88
C VAL A 266 0.57 -18.67 -13.29
N SER A 267 -0.12 -17.65 -13.76
CA SER A 267 0.04 -16.96 -15.04
C SER A 267 -0.18 -15.47 -14.77
N GLN A 268 0.84 -14.65 -15.02
CA GLN A 268 0.76 -13.21 -14.77
C GLN A 268 -0.17 -12.48 -15.76
N ALA A 269 -0.63 -13.16 -16.81
CA ALA A 269 -1.62 -12.63 -17.75
C ALA A 269 -3.06 -12.78 -17.24
N GLU A 270 -3.31 -13.53 -16.17
CA GLU A 270 -4.65 -13.74 -15.62
C GLU A 270 -4.93 -12.85 -14.40
N SER A 271 -6.13 -12.25 -14.38
CA SER A 271 -6.71 -11.65 -13.18
C SER A 271 -7.16 -12.73 -12.19
N TYR A 272 -7.20 -12.37 -10.91
CA TYR A 272 -7.78 -13.25 -9.90
C TYR A 272 -9.29 -13.41 -10.10
N ARG A 273 -9.77 -14.63 -9.88
CA ARG A 273 -11.18 -14.93 -9.64
C ARG A 273 -11.45 -14.88 -8.15
N VAL A 274 -12.68 -14.52 -7.80
CA VAL A 274 -13.14 -14.41 -6.41
C VAL A 274 -14.36 -15.30 -6.24
N VAL A 275 -14.39 -16.07 -5.16
CA VAL A 275 -15.58 -16.83 -4.74
C VAL A 275 -15.79 -16.62 -3.24
N GLU A 276 -17.04 -16.35 -2.85
CA GLU A 276 -17.42 -16.30 -1.44
C GLU A 276 -17.37 -17.73 -0.87
N MET A 277 -16.78 -17.91 0.30
CA MET A 277 -16.71 -19.21 0.95
C MET A 277 -17.97 -19.48 1.76
N GLU A 278 -18.50 -20.69 1.64
CA GLU A 278 -19.64 -21.15 2.42
C GLU A 278 -19.21 -21.42 3.86
N ARG A 279 -19.86 -20.76 4.81
CA ARG A 279 -19.67 -21.01 6.24
C ARG A 279 -20.39 -22.31 6.62
N ALA A 280 -19.66 -23.25 7.21
CA ALA A 280 -20.21 -24.49 7.73
C ALA A 280 -21.19 -24.22 8.89
N ALA A 281 -22.12 -25.16 9.10
CA ALA A 281 -23.07 -25.07 10.20
C ALA A 281 -22.38 -25.36 11.55
N GLY A 282 -22.61 -24.49 12.53
CA GLY A 282 -22.06 -24.61 13.89
C GLY A 282 -20.72 -23.91 14.07
N VAL A 283 -20.42 -23.60 15.33
CA VAL A 283 -19.12 -23.10 15.80
C VAL A 283 -18.64 -24.11 16.83
N GLN A 284 -17.44 -24.67 16.64
CA GLN A 284 -16.85 -25.65 17.55
C GLN A 284 -15.64 -25.00 18.22
N ASP A 285 -15.63 -24.93 19.56
CA ASP A 285 -14.56 -24.31 20.35
C ASP A 285 -14.18 -22.87 19.92
N GLY A 286 -15.19 -22.11 19.45
CA GLY A 286 -14.99 -20.74 18.94
C GLY A 286 -14.37 -20.67 17.54
N VAL A 287 -14.26 -21.80 16.84
CA VAL A 287 -13.72 -21.91 15.49
C VAL A 287 -14.86 -22.00 14.47
N GLU A 288 -14.81 -21.11 13.48
CA GLU A 288 -15.70 -21.12 12.31
C GLU A 288 -14.98 -21.76 11.12
N HIS A 289 -15.69 -22.62 10.39
CA HIS A 289 -15.16 -23.30 9.22
C HIS A 289 -15.79 -22.75 7.94
N TYR A 290 -14.96 -22.50 6.94
CA TYR A 290 -15.35 -22.00 5.64
C TYR A 290 -14.86 -22.94 4.55
N ARG A 291 -15.66 -23.10 3.49
CA ARG A 291 -15.32 -23.96 2.35
C ARG A 291 -15.65 -23.28 1.03
N ALA A 292 -14.77 -23.42 0.05
CA ALA A 292 -15.05 -23.08 -1.34
C ALA A 292 -14.46 -24.14 -2.27
N THR A 293 -14.98 -24.18 -3.50
CA THR A 293 -14.49 -25.07 -4.55
C THR A 293 -14.01 -24.26 -5.74
N ILE A 294 -12.75 -24.46 -6.13
CA ILE A 294 -12.24 -24.01 -7.42
C ILE A 294 -12.79 -24.98 -8.49
N PRO A 295 -13.51 -24.48 -9.51
CA PRO A 295 -14.09 -25.33 -10.55
C PRO A 295 -13.06 -26.19 -11.29
N GLY A 296 -13.43 -27.43 -11.60
CA GLY A 296 -12.52 -28.39 -12.25
C GLY A 296 -12.11 -27.98 -13.68
N ASP A 297 -13.02 -27.36 -14.43
CA ASP A 297 -12.75 -26.76 -15.73
C ASP A 297 -11.74 -25.61 -15.64
N TYR A 298 -11.80 -24.79 -14.57
CA TYR A 298 -10.78 -23.79 -14.30
C TYR A 298 -9.44 -24.44 -13.92
N ALA A 299 -9.47 -25.48 -13.09
CA ALA A 299 -8.29 -26.24 -12.69
C ALA A 299 -7.71 -27.13 -13.81
N ASP A 300 -8.36 -27.26 -14.97
CA ASP A 300 -7.84 -27.97 -16.14
C ASP A 300 -6.70 -27.18 -16.84
N SER A 301 -5.60 -26.94 -16.13
CA SER A 301 -4.49 -26.11 -16.58
C SER A 301 -3.15 -26.79 -16.30
N PRO A 302 -2.13 -26.63 -17.17
CA PRO A 302 -0.78 -27.06 -16.86
C PRO A 302 -0.10 -26.19 -15.78
N TYR A 303 -0.65 -25.00 -15.50
CA TYR A 303 -0.12 -24.09 -14.49
C TYR A 303 -0.58 -24.48 -13.08
N PRO A 304 0.27 -24.32 -12.06
CA PRO A 304 -0.15 -24.41 -10.66
C PRO A 304 -1.30 -23.45 -10.34
N LEU A 305 -2.04 -23.72 -9.27
CA LEU A 305 -3.01 -22.78 -8.71
C LEU A 305 -2.34 -21.94 -7.62
N GLN A 306 -2.66 -20.66 -7.58
CA GLN A 306 -2.27 -19.73 -6.53
C GLN A 306 -3.53 -19.10 -5.93
N TYR A 307 -3.61 -19.03 -4.61
CA TYR A 307 -4.74 -18.42 -3.93
C TYR A 307 -4.39 -17.86 -2.56
N PHE A 308 -5.25 -16.99 -2.05
CA PHE A 308 -5.22 -16.47 -0.69
C PHE A 308 -6.64 -16.12 -0.26
N PHE A 309 -6.81 -15.79 1.02
CA PHE A 309 -8.10 -15.47 1.61
C PHE A 309 -8.20 -13.97 1.89
N GLU A 310 -9.32 -13.38 1.51
CA GLU A 310 -9.75 -12.04 1.91
C GLU A 310 -10.82 -12.23 3.00
N LEU A 311 -10.52 -11.81 4.22
CA LEU A 311 -11.42 -11.90 5.36
C LEU A 311 -11.99 -10.52 5.66
N ARG A 312 -13.27 -10.48 6.02
CA ARG A 312 -13.96 -9.27 6.47
C ARG A 312 -14.73 -9.57 7.74
N GLU A 313 -14.57 -8.72 8.75
CA GLU A 313 -15.24 -8.82 10.04
C GLU A 313 -16.17 -7.61 10.24
N GLY A 314 -17.38 -7.87 10.71
CA GLY A 314 -18.34 -6.84 11.11
C GLY A 314 -19.31 -6.43 10.01
N ARG A 315 -20.23 -5.53 10.37
CA ARG A 315 -21.23 -4.93 9.47
C ARG A 315 -21.35 -3.43 9.80
N GLY A 316 -21.70 -2.61 8.80
CA GLY A 316 -21.93 -1.17 8.99
C GLY A 316 -20.66 -0.37 9.27
N ALA A 317 -20.69 0.56 10.22
CA ALA A 317 -19.63 1.56 10.43
C ALA A 317 -18.31 1.03 11.07
N ARG A 318 -18.20 -0.27 11.35
CA ARG A 318 -17.00 -0.91 11.93
C ARG A 318 -16.66 -2.18 11.20
N VAL A 319 -16.33 -2.04 9.92
CA VAL A 319 -15.84 -3.17 9.12
C VAL A 319 -14.33 -3.18 9.13
N ARG A 320 -13.76 -4.35 9.38
CA ARG A 320 -12.32 -4.61 9.23
C ARG A 320 -12.13 -5.64 8.13
N ALA A 321 -11.04 -5.52 7.38
CA ALA A 321 -10.68 -6.50 6.37
C ALA A 321 -9.17 -6.77 6.38
N TRP A 322 -8.78 -8.00 6.06
CA TRP A 322 -7.38 -8.42 6.00
C TRP A 322 -7.19 -9.62 5.09
N LEU A 323 -5.93 -9.88 4.72
CA LEU A 323 -5.53 -11.02 3.89
C LEU A 323 -4.91 -12.12 4.73
N HIS A 324 -5.13 -13.38 4.36
CA HIS A 324 -4.45 -14.55 4.92
C HIS A 324 -3.89 -15.43 3.79
N PRO A 325 -2.59 -15.85 3.83
CA PRO A 325 -1.66 -15.68 4.95
C PRO A 325 -1.10 -14.25 5.07
N GLY A 326 -1.16 -13.45 3.99
CA GLY A 326 -0.63 -12.09 3.98
C GLY A 326 0.89 -12.03 4.20
N LEU A 327 1.45 -10.83 4.20
CA LEU A 327 2.83 -10.53 4.57
C LEU A 327 3.00 -10.63 6.09
N ALA A 328 4.07 -11.31 6.49
CA ALA A 328 4.57 -11.40 7.85
C ALA A 328 5.22 -10.08 8.28
N ALA A 329 5.50 -9.95 9.57
CA ALA A 329 6.07 -8.72 10.13
C ALA A 329 7.44 -8.33 9.53
N ASP A 330 8.22 -9.31 9.05
CA ASP A 330 9.51 -9.10 8.37
C ASP A 330 9.38 -8.93 6.85
N LEU A 331 8.16 -9.02 6.31
CA LEU A 331 7.83 -8.92 4.89
C LEU A 331 8.52 -10.00 4.01
N ALA A 332 9.06 -11.06 4.61
CA ALA A 332 9.94 -12.02 3.91
C ALA A 332 9.26 -13.35 3.56
N ASN A 333 7.96 -13.50 3.83
CA ASN A 333 7.21 -14.71 3.53
C ASN A 333 6.47 -14.64 2.17
N GLN A 334 5.97 -15.80 1.73
CA GLN A 334 5.03 -15.87 0.62
C GLN A 334 3.61 -15.52 1.11
N PRO A 335 2.95 -14.45 0.61
CA PRO A 335 1.66 -13.98 1.12
C PRO A 335 0.45 -14.72 0.53
N TYR A 336 0.66 -15.88 -0.08
CA TYR A 336 -0.34 -16.72 -0.74
C TYR A 336 0.06 -18.20 -0.68
N PHE A 337 -0.88 -19.09 -1.00
CA PHE A 337 -0.65 -20.51 -1.16
C PHE A 337 -0.49 -20.88 -2.63
N VAL A 338 0.29 -21.93 -2.91
CA VAL A 338 0.47 -22.49 -4.26
C VAL A 338 0.24 -24.00 -4.20
N VAL A 339 -0.64 -24.51 -5.05
CA VAL A 339 -0.93 -25.94 -5.18
C VAL A 339 -0.53 -26.40 -6.58
N ARG A 340 0.32 -27.43 -6.63
CA ARG A 340 0.85 -27.99 -7.87
C ARG A 340 0.02 -29.18 -8.33
N GLN A 341 0.04 -29.43 -9.63
CA GLN A 341 -0.57 -30.63 -10.20
C GLN A 341 0.16 -31.89 -9.71
N VAL A 342 -0.56 -33.00 -9.56
CA VAL A 342 0.05 -34.33 -9.43
C VAL A 342 1.00 -34.57 -10.61
N ARG A 343 2.25 -34.95 -10.34
CA ARG A 343 3.16 -35.46 -11.39
C ARG A 343 2.57 -36.76 -11.92
N GLN A 344 2.14 -36.78 -13.18
CA GLN A 344 1.95 -38.05 -13.88
C GLN A 344 3.35 -38.63 -14.10
N GLY A 345 3.61 -39.78 -13.50
CA GLY A 345 4.89 -40.50 -13.60
C GLY A 345 5.11 -41.11 -14.97
#